data_AF-A0A1U7YF99-F1
#
_entry.id   AF-A0A1U7YF99-F1
#
_cell.length_a   1.000
_cell.length_b   1.000
_cell.length_c   1.000
_cell.angle_alpha   90.00
_cell.angle_beta   90.00
_cell.angle_gamma   90.00
#
_symmetry.space_group_name_H-M   'P 1'
#
loop_
_entity.id
_entity.type
_entity.pdbx_description
1 polymer ?
#
loop_
_entity_poly.entity_id
_entity_poly.type
_entity_poly.pdbx_seq_one_letter_code
_entity_poly.pdbx_strand_id
1 'polypeptide(L)'
;MSSQPPPQQPHQHHLHKKPTSFPDFIFTAFSLFIFFSSSNPTTSIIRKFTPLISFPLNPRRFVRNPTMSNPSSTNLRNPTTHPFPNPQSLSDWLRPRLPSDSFSSWGVKPGTKNVNNLWLELSEGETLLADSTPPVRTVEVMVVRVIGKDNKVLVESHQELSNGIVRHRGRPLSEKMKPGETVEDAVFRAVKEELGSSIVKILPNSYSKKVEERVSASYPGLPACYVLHTVDAVVDGLPEEEFCTEETDEYGDSSGRMLADGAVSCKKHYWRWVDADSL
;
A
#
# COMPACT_ATOMS: atom_id res chain seq x y z
N MET A 1 43.87 66.51 15.56
CA MET A 1 42.59 65.84 15.87
C MET A 1 41.92 65.46 14.56
N SER A 2 41.95 64.19 14.19
CA SER A 2 41.21 63.63 13.04
C SER A 2 40.74 62.24 13.46
N SER A 3 39.42 62.09 13.50
CA SER A 3 38.69 60.89 13.94
C SER A 3 38.45 59.95 12.75
N GLN A 4 38.91 58.70 12.85
CA GLN A 4 38.58 57.62 11.91
C GLN A 4 37.10 57.22 12.01
N PRO A 5 36.45 56.82 10.90
CA PRO A 5 35.12 56.22 10.91
C PRO A 5 35.18 54.71 11.25
N PRO A 6 34.08 54.11 11.73
CA PRO A 6 34.05 52.73 12.23
C PRO A 6 34.00 51.68 11.09
N PRO A 7 34.37 50.42 11.37
CA PRO A 7 34.48 49.37 10.36
C PRO A 7 33.12 48.83 9.90
N GLN A 8 32.99 48.58 8.60
CA GLN A 8 31.84 47.91 7.98
C GLN A 8 31.85 46.40 8.27
N GLN A 9 30.70 45.86 8.67
CA GLN A 9 30.47 44.41 8.82
C GLN A 9 30.24 43.74 7.45
N PRO A 10 30.68 42.49 7.25
CA PRO A 10 30.44 41.77 6.00
C PRO A 10 29.00 41.25 5.90
N HIS A 11 28.38 41.52 4.76
CA HIS A 11 27.06 41.02 4.36
C HIS A 11 27.05 39.48 4.26
N GLN A 12 26.29 38.83 5.15
CA GLN A 12 25.95 37.42 5.02
C GLN A 12 24.83 37.26 3.98
N HIS A 13 25.15 36.67 2.83
CA HIS A 13 24.14 36.17 1.89
C HIS A 13 23.49 34.91 2.47
N HIS A 14 22.35 35.08 3.15
CA HIS A 14 21.45 33.98 3.46
C HIS A 14 20.80 33.45 2.16
N LEU A 15 21.39 32.42 1.57
CA LEU A 15 20.65 31.56 0.64
C LEU A 15 19.61 30.77 1.44
N HIS A 16 18.40 31.29 1.50
CA HIS A 16 17.22 30.50 1.83
C HIS A 16 17.00 29.46 0.72
N LYS A 17 17.47 28.23 0.95
CA LYS A 17 16.97 27.07 0.22
C LYS A 17 15.54 26.81 0.71
N LYS A 18 14.58 27.26 -0.09
CA LYS A 18 13.16 26.97 0.06
C LYS A 18 12.97 25.43 -0.05
N PRO A 19 12.24 24.77 0.85
CA PRO A 19 11.87 23.38 0.64
C PRO A 19 10.93 23.34 -0.58
N THR A 20 11.39 22.68 -1.65
CA THR A 20 10.56 22.33 -2.79
C THR A 20 9.58 21.27 -2.34
N SER A 21 8.36 21.67 -2.00
CA SER A 21 7.23 20.76 -1.91
C SER A 21 6.92 20.29 -3.33
N PHE A 22 7.30 19.06 -3.65
CA PHE A 22 6.96 18.43 -4.90
C PHE A 22 5.49 17.97 -4.89
N PRO A 23 4.80 17.91 -6.04
CA PRO A 23 3.46 17.37 -6.13
C PRO A 23 3.51 15.84 -6.10
N ASP A 24 3.11 15.25 -4.98
CA ASP A 24 3.06 13.79 -4.77
C ASP A 24 1.92 13.13 -5.58
N PHE A 25 2.22 12.66 -6.79
CA PHE A 25 1.35 11.77 -7.58
C PHE A 25 1.54 10.30 -7.20
N ILE A 26 1.62 10.00 -5.90
CA ILE A 26 1.75 8.62 -5.43
C ILE A 26 0.37 7.95 -5.60
N PHE A 27 0.33 6.96 -6.51
CA PHE A 27 -0.78 6.04 -6.84
C PHE A 27 -1.83 6.48 -7.89
N THR A 28 -1.40 6.81 -9.10
CA THR A 28 -2.22 6.53 -10.31
C THR A 28 -1.71 5.28 -11.02
N ALA A 29 -2.00 4.11 -10.48
CA ALA A 29 -1.89 2.87 -11.25
C ALA A 29 -3.07 2.78 -12.22
N PHE A 30 -2.87 3.24 -13.46
CA PHE A 30 -3.71 2.89 -14.58
C PHE A 30 -3.67 1.35 -14.74
N SER A 31 -4.78 0.69 -14.44
CA SER A 31 -5.01 -0.70 -14.87
C SER A 31 -6.29 -0.76 -15.69
N LEU A 32 -6.20 -0.19 -16.88
CA LEU A 32 -7.08 -0.47 -18.01
C LEU A 32 -6.20 -0.76 -19.21
N PHE A 33 -5.61 -1.96 -19.25
CA PHE A 33 -5.21 -2.54 -20.53
C PHE A 33 -6.21 -3.62 -20.89
N ILE A 34 -7.17 -3.19 -21.70
CA ILE A 34 -7.97 -4.03 -22.58
C ILE A 34 -6.99 -4.76 -23.50
N PHE A 35 -7.08 -6.09 -23.57
CA PHE A 35 -6.37 -6.89 -24.56
C PHE A 35 -6.81 -6.46 -25.97
N PHE A 36 -6.02 -5.64 -26.65
CA PHE A 36 -6.07 -5.57 -28.11
C PHE A 36 -5.14 -6.65 -28.64
N SER A 37 -5.75 -7.77 -29.03
CA SER A 37 -5.10 -8.77 -29.87
C SER A 37 -4.77 -8.12 -31.21
N SER A 38 -3.48 -7.94 -31.51
CA SER A 38 -3.05 -7.42 -32.80
C SER A 38 -3.11 -8.53 -33.85
N SER A 39 -4.05 -8.43 -34.78
CA SER A 39 -3.90 -8.99 -36.12
C SER A 39 -4.08 -7.85 -37.12
N ASN A 40 -3.01 -7.51 -37.84
CA ASN A 40 -3.02 -6.60 -38.97
C ASN A 40 -3.30 -7.42 -40.26
N PRO A 41 -3.63 -6.78 -41.40
CA PRO A 41 -4.79 -5.92 -41.61
C PRO A 41 -5.52 -6.33 -42.90
N THR A 42 -6.80 -6.01 -43.06
CA THR A 42 -7.36 -5.80 -44.41
C THR A 42 -8.66 -5.01 -44.36
N THR A 43 -8.75 -4.07 -45.29
CA THR A 43 -9.93 -3.35 -45.80
C THR A 43 -10.48 -2.17 -45.00
N SER A 44 -10.50 -1.04 -45.72
CA SER A 44 -11.16 0.22 -45.44
C SER A 44 -12.65 0.05 -45.13
N ILE A 45 -13.21 0.94 -44.31
CA ILE A 45 -14.36 1.79 -44.68
C ILE A 45 -14.60 2.84 -43.57
N ILE A 46 -14.69 4.08 -44.03
CA ILE A 46 -15.06 5.29 -43.29
C ILE A 46 -16.49 5.16 -42.75
N ARG A 47 -16.70 5.26 -41.43
CA ARG A 47 -17.98 5.75 -40.86
C ARG A 47 -17.75 6.58 -39.60
N LYS A 48 -18.05 7.87 -39.72
CA LYS A 48 -18.21 8.85 -38.65
C LYS A 48 -19.43 8.47 -37.81
N PHE A 49 -19.30 8.32 -36.49
CA PHE A 49 -20.40 8.51 -35.54
C PHE A 49 -19.83 8.87 -34.16
N THR A 50 -20.03 10.12 -33.77
CA THR A 50 -20.12 10.52 -32.36
C THR A 50 -21.47 10.05 -31.81
N PRO A 51 -21.56 9.73 -30.50
CA PRO A 51 -22.25 10.70 -29.65
C PRO A 51 -21.59 10.95 -28.29
N LEU A 52 -21.76 12.20 -27.86
CA LEU A 52 -21.57 12.73 -26.52
C LEU A 52 -22.36 11.93 -25.48
N ILE A 53 -21.69 11.43 -24.45
CA ILE A 53 -22.31 11.16 -23.14
C ILE A 53 -21.38 11.69 -22.06
N SER A 54 -21.72 12.87 -21.57
CA SER A 54 -21.18 13.52 -20.38
C SER A 54 -21.75 12.88 -19.12
N PHE A 55 -20.89 12.31 -18.27
CA PHE A 55 -21.29 11.89 -16.92
C PHE A 55 -21.11 13.05 -15.93
N PRO A 56 -22.12 13.40 -15.13
CA PRO A 56 -21.99 14.45 -14.13
C PRO A 56 -21.15 13.97 -12.95
N LEU A 57 -19.98 14.60 -12.76
CA LEU A 57 -19.25 14.59 -11.50
C LEU A 57 -20.13 15.23 -10.43
N ASN A 58 -20.66 14.43 -9.51
CA ASN A 58 -21.44 14.92 -8.39
C ASN A 58 -20.58 14.84 -7.12
N PRO A 59 -20.03 15.96 -6.62
CA PRO A 59 -19.26 15.96 -5.38
C PRO A 59 -20.24 15.94 -4.20
N ARG A 60 -20.52 14.76 -3.64
CA ARG A 60 -21.23 14.70 -2.36
C ARG A 60 -20.27 15.15 -1.25
N ARG A 61 -20.43 16.41 -0.85
CA ARG A 61 -19.94 16.98 0.41
C ARG A 61 -20.39 16.08 1.56
N PHE A 62 -19.44 15.42 2.23
CA PHE A 62 -19.68 14.88 3.56
C PHE A 62 -19.77 16.04 4.54
N VAL A 63 -20.96 16.24 5.10
CA VAL A 63 -21.23 17.22 6.15
C VAL A 63 -20.62 16.69 7.44
N ARG A 64 -19.64 17.43 7.95
CA ARG A 64 -19.02 17.29 9.26
C ARG A 64 -20.00 17.81 10.32
N ASN A 65 -20.51 16.94 11.19
CA ASN A 65 -21.07 17.34 12.49
C ASN A 65 -20.44 16.49 13.61
N PRO A 66 -20.03 17.09 14.75
CA PRO A 66 -19.41 16.40 15.87
C PRO A 66 -20.48 15.91 16.84
N THR A 67 -20.36 14.68 17.35
CA THR A 67 -21.02 14.29 18.60
C THR A 67 -20.12 13.33 19.35
N MET A 68 -19.52 13.83 20.42
CA MET A 68 -18.85 13.01 21.43
C MET A 68 -19.92 12.25 22.22
N SER A 69 -19.80 10.93 22.27
CA SER A 69 -20.36 10.13 23.35
C SER A 69 -19.32 9.10 23.76
N ASN A 70 -18.75 9.34 24.93
CA ASN A 70 -17.79 8.48 25.61
C ASN A 70 -18.58 7.39 26.37
N PRO A 71 -18.40 6.09 26.13
CA PRO A 71 -18.85 5.07 27.06
C PRO A 71 -17.68 4.67 27.96
N SER A 72 -17.60 5.31 29.13
CA SER A 72 -16.82 4.81 30.26
C SER A 72 -17.67 3.79 31.03
N SER A 73 -17.40 2.49 30.89
CA SER A 73 -17.49 1.52 32.00
C SER A 73 -17.00 0.12 31.62
N THR A 74 -15.87 -0.25 32.23
CA THR A 74 -15.60 -1.54 32.86
C THR A 74 -16.15 -2.79 32.19
N ASN A 75 -15.35 -3.37 31.29
CA ASN A 75 -15.15 -4.81 31.22
C ASN A 75 -13.69 -5.03 30.85
N LEU A 76 -12.95 -5.69 31.74
CA LEU A 76 -11.65 -6.29 31.44
C LEU A 76 -11.86 -7.29 30.30
N ARG A 77 -11.77 -6.82 29.04
CA ARG A 77 -11.78 -7.67 27.87
C ARG A 77 -10.42 -8.33 27.78
N ASN A 78 -10.42 -9.66 27.84
CA ASN A 78 -9.32 -10.46 27.33
C ASN A 78 -8.90 -9.91 25.96
N PRO A 79 -7.62 -9.58 25.74
CA PRO A 79 -7.15 -9.13 24.45
C PRO A 79 -6.97 -10.38 23.59
N THR A 80 -8.00 -10.77 22.81
CA THR A 80 -7.94 -11.63 21.59
C THR A 80 -9.24 -12.38 21.32
N THR A 81 -10.39 -11.71 21.26
CA THR A 81 -11.58 -12.30 20.59
C THR A 81 -11.75 -11.64 19.24
N HIS A 82 -11.10 -12.19 18.22
CA HIS A 82 -11.39 -11.86 16.84
C HIS A 82 -12.88 -12.16 16.55
N PRO A 83 -13.62 -11.25 15.89
CA PRO A 83 -15.08 -11.37 15.76
C PRO A 83 -15.54 -12.57 14.92
N PHE A 84 -14.63 -13.21 14.19
CA PHE A 84 -14.92 -14.32 13.29
C PHE A 84 -14.11 -15.55 13.70
N PRO A 85 -14.73 -16.60 14.27
CA PRO A 85 -14.01 -17.81 14.72
C PRO A 85 -13.40 -18.63 13.57
N ASN A 86 -13.87 -18.46 12.33
CA ASN A 86 -13.34 -19.15 11.16
C ASN A 86 -13.67 -18.37 9.85
N PRO A 87 -13.01 -18.69 8.72
CA PRO A 87 -13.26 -18.02 7.44
C PRO A 87 -14.73 -18.08 6.97
N GLN A 88 -15.45 -19.16 7.28
CA GLN A 88 -16.87 -19.30 6.90
C GLN A 88 -17.74 -18.26 7.61
N SER A 89 -17.54 -18.05 8.91
CA SER A 89 -18.27 -17.03 9.67
C SER A 89 -18.02 -15.61 9.16
N LEU A 90 -16.80 -15.31 8.69
CA LEU A 90 -16.48 -14.06 8.01
C LEU A 90 -17.21 -13.96 6.65
N SER A 91 -17.21 -15.04 5.87
CA SER A 91 -17.91 -15.11 4.58
C SER A 91 -19.41 -14.83 4.74
N ASP A 92 -20.06 -15.47 5.72
CA ASP A 92 -21.49 -15.31 5.98
C ASP A 92 -21.83 -13.88 6.44
N TRP A 93 -20.94 -13.23 7.18
CA TRP A 93 -21.11 -11.84 7.58
C TRP A 93 -20.92 -10.85 6.41
N LEU A 94 -19.97 -11.11 5.51
CA LEU A 94 -19.68 -10.28 4.33
C LEU A 94 -20.73 -10.40 3.23
N ARG A 95 -21.27 -11.60 3.00
CA ARG A 95 -22.19 -11.90 1.88
C ARG A 95 -23.37 -10.93 1.76
N PRO A 96 -24.13 -10.58 2.82
CA PRO A 96 -25.22 -9.62 2.71
C PRO A 96 -24.77 -8.15 2.62
N ARG A 97 -23.48 -7.85 2.81
CA ARG A 97 -22.94 -6.48 2.92
C ARG A 97 -22.12 -6.03 1.72
N LEU A 98 -21.70 -6.96 0.85
CA LEU A 98 -20.89 -6.68 -0.34
C LEU A 98 -21.68 -6.95 -1.63
N PRO A 99 -21.37 -6.25 -2.74
CA PRO A 99 -21.94 -6.59 -4.05
C PRO A 99 -21.57 -8.03 -4.45
N SER A 100 -22.57 -8.83 -4.83
CA SER A 100 -22.40 -10.27 -5.10
C SER A 100 -21.32 -10.55 -6.15
N ASP A 101 -21.36 -9.85 -7.28
CA ASP A 101 -20.40 -10.04 -8.37
C ASP A 101 -18.96 -9.77 -7.91
N SER A 102 -18.77 -8.71 -7.11
CA SER A 102 -17.46 -8.36 -6.55
C SER A 102 -16.98 -9.42 -5.56
N PHE A 103 -17.83 -9.87 -4.64
CA PHE A 103 -17.45 -10.86 -3.64
C PHE A 103 -17.15 -12.24 -4.25
N SER A 104 -17.92 -12.66 -5.26
CA SER A 104 -17.67 -13.91 -6.00
C SER A 104 -16.34 -13.92 -6.77
N SER A 105 -15.75 -12.75 -7.03
CA SER A 105 -14.49 -12.65 -7.76
C SER A 105 -13.26 -12.96 -6.90
N TRP A 106 -13.40 -12.99 -5.57
CA TRP A 106 -12.29 -13.17 -4.63
C TRP A 106 -11.69 -14.57 -4.74
N GLY A 107 -10.39 -14.65 -5.00
CA GLY A 107 -9.67 -15.92 -5.23
C GLY A 107 -9.90 -16.55 -6.60
N VAL A 108 -10.81 -15.99 -7.41
CA VAL A 108 -11.09 -16.45 -8.78
C VAL A 108 -10.47 -15.51 -9.81
N LYS A 109 -10.64 -14.19 -9.64
CA LYS A 109 -10.06 -13.19 -10.53
C LYS A 109 -8.56 -13.05 -10.23
N PRO A 110 -7.69 -13.01 -11.26
CA PRO A 110 -6.25 -12.82 -11.06
C PRO A 110 -5.90 -11.61 -10.20
N GLY A 111 -4.97 -11.81 -9.26
CA GLY A 111 -4.47 -10.78 -8.36
C GLY A 111 -5.35 -10.47 -7.15
N THR A 112 -6.53 -11.09 -7.03
CA THR A 112 -7.40 -10.99 -5.85
C THR A 112 -7.00 -12.00 -4.78
N LYS A 113 -7.18 -11.61 -3.52
CA LYS A 113 -7.08 -12.49 -2.35
C LYS A 113 -8.47 -13.12 -2.08
N ASN A 114 -8.52 -14.16 -1.26
CA ASN A 114 -9.76 -14.84 -0.89
C ASN A 114 -10.17 -14.58 0.57
N VAL A 115 -11.29 -15.17 0.99
CA VAL A 115 -11.81 -14.99 2.36
C VAL A 115 -10.85 -15.54 3.42
N ASN A 116 -10.10 -16.61 3.13
CA ASN A 116 -9.11 -17.14 4.07
C ASN A 116 -8.00 -16.11 4.31
N ASN A 117 -7.51 -15.45 3.27
CA ASN A 117 -6.52 -14.38 3.43
C ASN A 117 -7.05 -13.25 4.32
N LEU A 118 -8.28 -12.76 4.10
CA LEU A 118 -8.83 -11.66 4.89
C LEU A 118 -9.06 -12.09 6.35
N TRP A 119 -9.50 -13.34 6.56
CA TRP A 119 -9.66 -13.90 7.89
C TRP A 119 -8.31 -13.99 8.63
N LEU A 120 -7.25 -14.42 7.95
CA LEU A 120 -5.89 -14.44 8.51
C LEU A 120 -5.42 -13.02 8.90
N GLU A 121 -5.55 -12.06 7.99
CA GLU A 121 -5.20 -10.65 8.25
C GLU A 121 -5.96 -10.08 9.48
N LEU A 122 -7.24 -10.45 9.64
CA LEU A 122 -8.04 -10.08 10.81
C LEU A 122 -7.59 -10.81 12.08
N SER A 123 -7.23 -12.09 11.98
CA SER A 123 -6.78 -12.93 13.10
C SER A 123 -5.40 -12.54 13.62
N GLU A 124 -4.56 -11.98 12.75
CA GLU A 124 -3.24 -11.46 13.11
C GLU A 124 -3.29 -9.97 13.51
N GLY A 125 -4.47 -9.35 13.39
CA GLY A 125 -4.69 -7.94 13.75
C GLY A 125 -4.10 -6.93 12.76
N GLU A 126 -3.59 -7.39 11.61
CA GLU A 126 -3.05 -6.54 10.54
C GLU A 126 -4.12 -5.70 9.84
N THR A 127 -5.38 -6.08 10.03
CA THR A 127 -6.52 -5.43 9.40
C THR A 127 -7.67 -5.30 10.39
N LEU A 128 -8.42 -4.20 10.28
CA LEU A 128 -9.67 -3.98 10.99
C LEU A 128 -10.82 -3.84 9.99
N LEU A 129 -12.02 -4.29 10.40
CA LEU A 129 -13.25 -4.05 9.65
C LEU A 129 -14.18 -3.17 10.48
N ALA A 130 -14.56 -2.02 9.92
CA ALA A 130 -15.65 -1.21 10.46
C ALA A 130 -16.99 -1.85 10.10
N ASP A 131 -17.91 -1.92 11.07
CA ASP A 131 -19.27 -2.43 10.87
C ASP A 131 -20.14 -1.39 10.17
N SER A 132 -19.88 -1.20 8.87
CA SER A 132 -20.68 -0.41 7.94
C SER A 132 -21.19 -1.29 6.80
N THR A 133 -22.01 -0.74 5.90
CA THR A 133 -22.51 -1.46 4.72
C THR A 133 -22.28 -0.62 3.45
N PRO A 134 -21.30 -0.97 2.59
CA PRO A 134 -20.31 -2.03 2.79
C PRO A 134 -19.35 -1.75 3.97
N PRO A 135 -18.74 -2.78 4.58
CA PRO A 135 -17.74 -2.61 5.63
C PRO A 135 -16.48 -1.95 5.08
N VAL A 136 -15.78 -1.18 5.91
CA VAL A 136 -14.52 -0.53 5.53
C VAL A 136 -13.35 -1.27 6.15
N ARG A 137 -12.41 -1.70 5.32
CA ARG A 137 -11.17 -2.37 5.71
C ARG A 137 -10.08 -1.35 6.02
N THR A 138 -9.62 -1.27 7.26
CA THR A 138 -8.49 -0.40 7.62
C THR A 138 -7.20 -1.21 7.70
N VAL A 139 -6.14 -0.70 7.09
CA VAL A 139 -4.80 -1.32 7.09
C VAL A 139 -3.75 -0.26 7.36
N GLU A 140 -2.86 -0.54 8.31
CA GLU A 140 -1.64 0.24 8.48
C GLU A 140 -0.53 -0.36 7.62
N VAL A 141 0.11 0.46 6.80
CA VAL A 141 1.11 0.02 5.80
C VAL A 141 2.40 0.81 6.03
N MET A 142 3.49 0.09 6.24
CA MET A 142 4.83 0.64 6.20
C MET A 142 5.31 0.73 4.75
N VAL A 143 5.72 1.92 4.34
CA VAL A 143 6.27 2.21 3.02
C VAL A 143 7.72 2.65 3.19
N VAL A 144 8.66 1.86 2.69
CA VAL A 144 10.09 2.18 2.75
C VAL A 144 10.55 2.59 1.36
N ARG A 145 10.87 3.87 1.19
CA ARG A 145 11.57 4.35 0.00
C ARG A 145 13.06 4.08 0.20
N VAL A 146 13.54 3.00 -0.40
CA VAL A 146 14.97 2.67 -0.38
C VAL A 146 15.68 3.56 -1.39
N ILE A 147 16.56 4.42 -0.90
CA ILE A 147 17.30 5.41 -1.69
C ILE A 147 18.64 4.79 -2.11
N GLY A 148 18.82 4.64 -3.42
CA GLY A 148 20.02 4.12 -4.05
C GLY A 148 20.95 5.22 -4.57
N LYS A 149 21.88 4.84 -5.46
CA LYS A 149 22.76 5.78 -6.15
C LYS A 149 21.96 6.75 -7.03
N ASP A 150 22.53 7.93 -7.25
CA ASP A 150 21.94 8.99 -8.09
C ASP A 150 20.49 9.36 -7.72
N ASN A 151 20.14 9.20 -6.43
CA ASN A 151 18.79 9.45 -5.91
C ASN A 151 17.70 8.59 -6.56
N LYS A 152 18.06 7.40 -7.09
CA LYS A 152 17.09 6.40 -7.53
C LYS A 152 16.39 5.77 -6.34
N VAL A 153 15.15 5.33 -6.55
CA VAL A 153 14.34 4.66 -5.54
C VAL A 153 14.08 3.22 -5.98
N LEU A 154 14.20 2.29 -5.05
CA LEU A 154 13.85 0.89 -5.30
C LEU A 154 12.33 0.73 -5.35
N VAL A 155 11.82 0.08 -6.40
CA VAL A 155 10.40 -0.23 -6.54
C VAL A 155 10.19 -1.71 -6.81
N GLU A 156 9.15 -2.26 -6.18
CA GLU A 156 8.59 -3.54 -6.53
C GLU A 156 7.87 -3.37 -7.89
N SER A 157 8.40 -3.98 -8.95
CA SER A 157 7.83 -3.90 -10.30
C SER A 157 6.64 -4.83 -10.49
N HIS A 158 6.76 -6.05 -9.98
CA HIS A 158 5.74 -7.08 -9.98
C HIS A 158 6.10 -8.15 -8.96
N GLN A 159 5.13 -9.02 -8.67
CA GLN A 159 5.32 -10.18 -7.82
C GLN A 159 4.65 -11.40 -8.44
N GLU A 160 5.20 -12.57 -8.11
CA GLU A 160 4.65 -13.87 -8.43
C GLU A 160 3.98 -14.45 -7.19
N LEU A 161 2.72 -14.84 -7.32
CA LEU A 161 1.92 -15.42 -6.25
C LEU A 161 2.03 -16.96 -6.22
N SER A 162 1.63 -17.58 -5.11
CA SER A 162 1.66 -19.05 -4.93
C SER A 162 0.83 -19.84 -5.96
N ASN A 163 -0.14 -19.19 -6.62
CA ASN A 163 -0.93 -19.76 -7.71
C ASN A 163 -0.36 -19.49 -9.12
N GLY A 164 0.88 -18.99 -9.21
CA GLY A 164 1.56 -18.65 -10.47
C GLY A 164 1.09 -17.35 -11.12
N ILE A 165 0.16 -16.62 -10.50
CA ILE A 165 -0.34 -15.35 -11.05
C ILE A 165 0.69 -14.25 -10.80
N VAL A 166 1.04 -13.54 -11.86
CA VAL A 166 1.85 -12.32 -11.77
C VAL A 166 0.94 -11.13 -11.52
N ARG A 167 1.28 -10.33 -10.50
CA ARG A 167 0.57 -9.09 -10.20
C ARG A 167 1.54 -7.92 -10.29
N HIS A 168 1.33 -7.07 -11.29
CA HIS A 168 2.12 -5.85 -11.46
C HIS A 168 1.95 -4.90 -10.28
N ARG A 169 3.05 -4.23 -9.96
CA ARG A 169 3.19 -3.21 -8.94
C ARG A 169 3.77 -1.97 -9.62
N GLY A 170 4.76 -1.33 -9.03
CA GLY A 170 5.23 0.00 -9.37
C GLY A 170 5.17 0.92 -8.17
N ARG A 171 5.55 0.40 -7.00
CA ARG A 171 5.55 1.12 -5.73
C ARG A 171 6.78 0.74 -4.92
N PRO A 172 7.21 1.59 -3.97
CA PRO A 172 8.25 1.23 -3.01
C PRO A 172 7.86 -0.01 -2.20
N LEU A 173 8.83 -0.57 -1.47
CA LEU A 173 8.60 -1.64 -0.50
C LEU A 173 7.45 -1.25 0.44
N SER A 174 6.40 -2.06 0.47
CA SER A 174 5.09 -1.71 1.05
C SER A 174 4.49 -2.90 1.79
N GLU A 175 4.72 -2.94 3.09
CA GLU A 175 4.38 -4.08 3.94
C GLU A 175 3.32 -3.73 4.98
N LYS A 176 2.46 -4.67 5.35
CA LYS A 176 1.48 -4.45 6.43
C LYS A 176 2.22 -4.29 7.75
N MET A 177 1.80 -3.33 8.58
CA MET A 177 2.34 -3.22 9.93
C MET A 177 1.70 -4.27 10.85
N LYS A 178 2.50 -4.85 11.75
CA LYS A 178 2.00 -5.78 12.77
C LYS A 178 1.44 -4.99 13.97
N PRO A 179 0.47 -5.53 14.73
CA PRO A 179 -0.09 -4.84 15.88
C PRO A 179 0.97 -4.45 16.91
N GLY A 180 0.97 -3.18 17.32
CA GLY A 180 1.88 -2.67 18.36
C GLY A 180 3.32 -2.43 17.89
N GLU A 181 3.62 -2.63 16.61
CA GLU A 181 4.94 -2.41 16.04
C GLU A 181 5.26 -0.91 15.93
N THR A 182 6.51 -0.53 16.20
CA THR A 182 6.99 0.84 15.93
C THR A 182 7.25 1.04 14.44
N VAL A 183 7.40 2.30 14.01
CA VAL A 183 7.76 2.59 12.61
C VAL A 183 9.11 1.96 12.28
N GLU A 184 10.07 2.09 13.18
CA GLU A 184 11.42 1.56 13.04
C GLU A 184 11.42 0.03 12.95
N ASP A 185 10.72 -0.65 13.87
CA ASP A 185 10.62 -2.12 13.87
C ASP A 185 10.02 -2.63 12.56
N ALA A 186 8.94 -1.98 12.08
CA ALA A 186 8.30 -2.33 10.81
C ALA A 186 9.22 -2.13 9.61
N VAL A 187 10.07 -1.11 9.60
CA VAL A 187 11.07 -0.90 8.55
C VAL A 187 12.08 -2.03 8.54
N PHE A 188 12.68 -2.34 9.69
CA PHE A 188 13.68 -3.41 9.78
C PHE A 188 13.08 -4.77 9.42
N ARG A 189 11.87 -5.06 9.88
CA ARG A 189 11.16 -6.29 9.54
C ARG A 189 10.87 -6.37 8.04
N ALA A 190 10.26 -5.33 7.47
CA ALA A 190 9.86 -5.37 6.06
C ALA A 190 11.07 -5.47 5.12
N VAL A 191 12.17 -4.77 5.42
CA VAL A 191 13.43 -4.94 4.67
C VAL A 191 13.98 -6.36 4.83
N LYS A 192 13.97 -6.90 6.05
CA LYS A 192 14.46 -8.26 6.32
C LYS A 192 13.65 -9.33 5.59
N GLU A 193 12.31 -9.22 5.63
CA GLU A 193 11.37 -10.19 5.04
C GLU A 193 11.43 -10.14 3.50
N GLU A 194 11.38 -8.95 2.90
CA GLU A 194 11.26 -8.83 1.43
C GLU A 194 12.60 -8.66 0.69
N LEU A 195 13.60 -7.99 1.29
CA LEU A 195 14.90 -7.73 0.66
C LEU A 195 16.03 -8.59 1.22
N GLY A 196 15.76 -9.36 2.28
CA GLY A 196 16.74 -10.17 2.97
C GLY A 196 17.52 -9.41 4.05
N SER A 197 18.54 -10.06 4.60
CA SER A 197 19.30 -9.53 5.74
C SER A 197 20.30 -8.45 5.31
N SER A 198 19.86 -7.19 5.31
CA SER A 198 20.68 -6.02 5.00
C SER A 198 20.84 -5.06 6.18
N ILE A 199 21.90 -4.25 6.14
CA ILE A 199 22.09 -3.15 7.09
C ILE A 199 21.20 -1.99 6.64
N VAL A 200 20.29 -1.56 7.50
CA VAL A 200 19.31 -0.52 7.20
C VAL A 200 19.64 0.75 7.99
N LYS A 201 19.70 1.87 7.29
CA LYS A 201 19.84 3.21 7.87
C LYS A 201 18.66 4.07 7.48
N ILE A 202 17.74 4.30 8.42
CA ILE A 202 16.62 5.22 8.25
C ILE A 202 17.15 6.66 8.18
N LEU A 203 16.70 7.42 7.19
CA LEU A 203 17.06 8.83 7.06
C LEU A 203 16.30 9.66 8.11
N PRO A 204 16.99 10.42 8.97
CA PRO A 204 16.34 11.25 9.98
C PRO A 204 15.36 12.25 9.36
N ASN A 205 14.23 12.48 10.03
CA ASN A 205 13.19 13.44 9.61
C ASN A 205 12.53 13.14 8.24
N SER A 206 12.65 11.91 7.72
CA SER A 206 11.98 11.49 6.47
C SER A 206 10.55 10.98 6.68
N TYR A 207 10.18 10.66 7.92
CA TYR A 207 8.88 10.06 8.23
C TYR A 207 7.72 10.97 7.83
N SER A 208 6.73 10.39 7.15
CA SER A 208 5.46 11.02 6.84
C SER A 208 4.30 10.03 7.00
N LYS A 209 3.12 10.55 7.35
CA LYS A 209 1.90 9.77 7.52
C LYS A 209 0.80 10.31 6.59
N LYS A 210 0.18 9.43 5.82
CA LYS A 210 -0.92 9.77 4.90
C LYS A 210 -2.06 8.77 5.06
N VAL A 211 -3.29 9.24 4.96
CA VAL A 211 -4.49 8.38 4.93
C VAL A 211 -5.08 8.43 3.53
N GLU A 212 -5.34 7.26 2.94
CA GLU A 212 -5.92 7.13 1.61
C GLU A 212 -7.12 6.18 1.63
N GLU A 213 -8.26 6.64 1.12
CA GLU A 213 -9.44 5.80 0.91
C GLU A 213 -9.52 5.38 -0.56
N ARG A 214 -9.59 4.07 -0.82
CA ARG A 214 -9.74 3.52 -2.17
C ARG A 214 -10.37 2.12 -2.14
N VAL A 215 -10.81 1.64 -3.31
CA VAL A 215 -11.26 0.25 -3.45
C VAL A 215 -10.06 -0.68 -3.33
N SER A 216 -10.18 -1.74 -2.54
CA SER A 216 -9.13 -2.75 -2.43
C SER A 216 -8.98 -3.54 -3.72
N ALA A 217 -7.80 -3.49 -4.34
CA ALA A 217 -7.48 -4.34 -5.49
C ALA A 217 -7.47 -5.83 -5.13
N SER A 218 -7.06 -6.17 -3.90
CA SER A 218 -7.05 -7.55 -3.41
C SER A 218 -8.46 -8.06 -3.08
N TYR A 219 -9.37 -7.16 -2.69
CA TYR A 219 -10.73 -7.47 -2.26
C TYR A 219 -11.73 -6.57 -2.99
N PRO A 220 -12.01 -6.80 -4.29
CA PRO A 220 -12.96 -5.98 -5.04
C PRO A 220 -14.31 -5.85 -4.33
N GLY A 221 -14.89 -4.65 -4.33
CA GLY A 221 -16.15 -4.37 -3.65
C GLY A 221 -16.02 -4.07 -2.14
N LEU A 222 -14.86 -4.31 -1.52
CA LEU A 222 -14.55 -3.91 -0.15
C LEU A 222 -13.77 -2.58 -0.15
N PRO A 223 -14.38 -1.46 0.28
CA PRO A 223 -13.64 -0.21 0.48
C PRO A 223 -12.53 -0.39 1.51
N ALA A 224 -11.42 0.31 1.29
CA ALA A 224 -10.28 0.26 2.18
C ALA A 224 -9.78 1.66 2.54
N CYS A 225 -9.41 1.83 3.81
CA CYS A 225 -8.70 2.97 4.35
C CYS A 225 -7.26 2.53 4.64
N TYR A 226 -6.31 3.07 3.89
CA TYR A 226 -4.89 2.80 4.05
C TYR A 226 -4.26 3.92 4.87
N VAL A 227 -3.69 3.55 6.00
CA VAL A 227 -2.85 4.44 6.81
C VAL A 227 -1.41 4.17 6.43
N LEU A 228 -0.85 5.02 5.57
CA LEU A 228 0.48 4.88 5.01
C LEU A 228 1.50 5.59 5.92
N HIS A 229 2.46 4.83 6.42
CA HIS A 229 3.62 5.29 7.17
C HIS A 229 4.82 5.22 6.23
N THR A 230 5.32 6.35 5.75
CA THR A 230 6.41 6.38 4.77
C THR A 230 7.69 6.87 5.40
N VAL A 231 8.80 6.19 5.14
CA VAL A 231 10.15 6.62 5.51
C VAL A 231 11.10 6.49 4.33
N ASP A 232 12.18 7.28 4.35
CA ASP A 232 13.33 7.04 3.48
C ASP A 232 14.40 6.25 4.24
N ALA A 233 15.02 5.29 3.56
CA ALA A 233 16.11 4.51 4.12
C ALA A 233 17.19 4.22 3.08
N VAL A 234 18.42 4.05 3.54
CA VAL A 234 19.51 3.45 2.76
C VAL A 234 19.68 2.01 3.25
N VAL A 235 19.81 1.08 2.31
CA VAL A 235 19.94 -0.35 2.60
C VAL A 235 21.22 -0.84 1.93
N ASP A 236 22.19 -1.26 2.73
CA ASP A 236 23.48 -1.73 2.22
C ASP A 236 23.39 -3.16 1.69
N GLY A 237 24.20 -3.46 0.67
CA GLY A 237 24.33 -4.81 0.11
C GLY A 237 23.28 -5.18 -0.94
N LEU A 238 22.41 -4.25 -1.34
CA LEU A 238 21.47 -4.49 -2.44
C LEU A 238 22.16 -4.46 -3.81
N PRO A 239 21.71 -5.28 -4.78
CA PRO A 239 22.18 -5.21 -6.16
C PRO A 239 21.94 -3.84 -6.80
N GLU A 240 22.88 -3.40 -7.65
CA GLU A 240 22.76 -2.14 -8.41
C GLU A 240 21.81 -2.26 -9.63
N GLU A 241 21.61 -3.48 -10.12
CA GLU A 241 20.73 -3.82 -11.24
C GLU A 241 19.38 -4.36 -10.73
N GLU A 242 18.46 -4.67 -11.65
CA GLU A 242 17.22 -5.37 -11.31
C GLU A 242 17.50 -6.74 -10.68
N PHE A 243 16.71 -7.11 -9.67
CA PHE A 243 16.87 -8.36 -8.95
C PHE A 243 15.54 -8.92 -8.48
N CYS A 244 15.52 -10.18 -8.03
CA CYS A 244 14.36 -10.77 -7.39
C CYS A 244 14.72 -11.39 -6.05
N THR A 245 13.77 -11.37 -5.12
CA THR A 245 13.85 -12.05 -3.83
C THR A 245 12.72 -13.06 -3.70
N GLU A 246 12.96 -14.10 -2.91
CA GLU A 246 11.97 -15.14 -2.63
C GLU A 246 11.50 -15.01 -1.18
N GLU A 247 10.19 -15.07 -0.99
CA GLU A 247 9.58 -15.02 0.33
C GLU A 247 9.45 -16.46 0.88
N THR A 248 10.02 -16.68 2.06
CA THR A 248 9.86 -17.97 2.77
C THR A 248 8.50 -17.97 3.46
N ASP A 249 7.73 -19.06 3.36
CA ASP A 249 6.31 -19.17 3.75
C ASP A 249 5.86 -18.18 4.86
N GLU A 250 5.08 -17.16 4.46
CA GLU A 250 4.49 -16.08 5.29
C GLU A 250 3.80 -16.61 6.57
N TYR A 251 3.35 -17.87 6.56
CA TYR A 251 2.59 -18.54 7.62
C TYR A 251 3.28 -19.80 8.20
N GLY A 252 4.60 -19.94 8.02
CA GLY A 252 5.35 -21.19 8.23
C GLY A 252 5.54 -21.66 9.68
N ASP A 253 5.37 -20.80 10.69
CA ASP A 253 5.72 -21.12 12.07
C ASP A 253 4.51 -21.21 13.01
N SER A 254 4.17 -22.45 13.38
CA SER A 254 3.19 -22.89 14.39
C SER A 254 1.68 -22.79 14.09
N SER A 255 0.99 -23.94 14.15
CA SER A 255 -0.49 -24.15 14.16
C SER A 255 -1.35 -23.67 12.97
N GLY A 256 -0.89 -22.70 12.17
CA GLY A 256 -1.63 -22.10 11.04
C GLY A 256 -1.52 -22.85 9.70
N ARG A 257 -0.68 -23.89 9.60
CA ARG A 257 -0.36 -24.58 8.35
C ARG A 257 -1.57 -25.15 7.59
N MET A 258 -2.60 -25.65 8.28
CA MET A 258 -3.82 -26.14 7.62
C MET A 258 -4.76 -25.00 7.17
N LEU A 259 -4.70 -23.82 7.80
CA LEU A 259 -5.57 -22.68 7.49
C LEU A 259 -4.97 -21.78 6.40
N ALA A 260 -3.64 -21.74 6.32
CA ALA A 260 -2.89 -21.09 5.26
C ALA A 260 -2.98 -21.84 3.92
N ASP A 261 -3.34 -23.13 3.91
CA ASP A 261 -3.44 -23.96 2.68
C ASP A 261 -4.44 -23.37 1.67
N GLY A 262 -5.46 -22.66 2.16
CA GLY A 262 -6.44 -21.98 1.33
C GLY A 262 -6.08 -20.54 0.94
N ALA A 263 -4.96 -19.98 1.40
CA ALA A 263 -4.59 -18.58 1.21
C ALA A 263 -3.59 -18.40 0.05
N VAL A 264 -3.75 -17.33 -0.74
CA VAL A 264 -2.76 -16.99 -1.77
C VAL A 264 -1.69 -16.10 -1.15
N SER A 265 -0.43 -16.52 -1.19
CA SER A 265 0.73 -15.78 -0.68
C SER A 265 1.57 -15.24 -1.82
N CYS A 266 2.40 -14.22 -1.55
CA CYS A 266 3.49 -13.88 -2.45
C CYS A 266 4.59 -14.97 -2.34
N LYS A 267 5.34 -15.16 -3.43
CA LYS A 267 6.47 -16.10 -3.50
C LYS A 267 7.72 -15.41 -3.99
N LYS A 268 7.60 -14.51 -4.97
CA LYS A 268 8.73 -13.75 -5.48
C LYS A 268 8.38 -12.29 -5.65
N HIS A 269 9.32 -11.43 -5.29
CA HIS A 269 9.26 -10.00 -5.53
C HIS A 269 10.32 -9.63 -6.56
N TYR A 270 9.96 -8.81 -7.53
CA TYR A 270 10.87 -8.35 -8.58
C TYR A 270 11.11 -6.85 -8.43
N TRP A 271 12.36 -6.50 -8.21
CA TRP A 271 12.80 -5.16 -7.83
C TRP A 271 13.57 -4.49 -8.95
N ARG A 272 13.35 -3.19 -9.12
CA ARG A 272 14.12 -2.35 -10.03
C ARG A 272 14.34 -0.96 -9.46
N TRP A 273 15.41 -0.31 -9.88
CA TRP A 273 15.70 1.08 -9.54
C TRP A 273 15.05 2.02 -10.55
N VAL A 274 14.37 3.06 -10.06
CA VAL A 274 13.75 4.10 -10.89
C VAL A 274 14.17 5.48 -10.43
N ASP A 275 14.14 6.46 -11.32
CA ASP A 275 14.37 7.85 -10.94
C ASP A 275 13.24 8.32 -9.99
N ALA A 276 13.59 9.06 -8.94
CA ALA A 276 12.62 9.53 -7.95
C ALA A 276 11.47 10.36 -8.57
N ASP A 277 11.74 11.08 -9.66
CA ASP A 277 10.76 11.89 -10.38
C ASP A 277 9.75 11.06 -11.19
N SER A 278 9.95 9.75 -11.30
CA SER A 278 9.06 8.82 -12.02
C SER A 278 8.02 8.15 -11.12
N LEU A 279 7.99 8.48 -9.82
CA LEU A 279 7.14 7.88 -8.79
C LEU A 279 5.89 8.70 -8.44
#